data_AF-A0A7X7IPV1-F1
#
_entry.id   AF-A0A7X7IPV1-F1
#
_cell.length_a   1.000
_cell.length_b   1.000
_cell.length_c   1.000
_cell.angle_alpha   90.00
_cell.angle_beta   90.00
_cell.angle_gamma   90.00
#
_symmetry.space_group_name_H-M   'P 1'
#
loop_
_entity.id
_entity.type
_entity.pdbx_description
1 polymer ?
#
loop_
_entity_poly.entity_id
_entity_poly.type
_entity_poly.pdbx_seq_one_letter_code
_entity_poly.pdbx_strand_id
1 'polypeptide(L)'
;EFNGLLYFVADDGVNGEELWQSDGTTVGTVMVKDINPGQGNQYPYGFGILSSFPRDLTVIDGVLYFSAEDNTHGAELWRSDGTAAGTVMVKDIFSGTFTDSYGTYPNSSNPANLVNVGGTLFFTAYDDDHGWELWTSDGTESGTRLVKDIFTGTFTDTDGTYPNSSTPSQLTDVDGVLYFVADDGTHGLELWKSDGTEAGTTMVEDIRAGTGDAFGERIELIAMNGILYFAADNGIVGDELWRSDGTTEGTYLLKDVKTGSEGNLSYFTGFTVVDDHLFFSADDGTHGRELWKTDGTEQGTALVADIALGTSSSYPFYMTAVDGILYFSA
;
A
#
# COMPACT_ATOMS: atom_id res chain seq x y z
N GLU A 1 -16.29 -6.60 -5.55
CA GLU A 1 -17.54 -6.54 -6.35
C GLU A 1 -17.94 -5.08 -6.54
N PHE A 2 -18.48 -4.73 -7.70
CA PHE A 2 -18.92 -3.38 -8.07
C PHE A 2 -20.21 -3.51 -8.88
N ASN A 3 -21.27 -2.77 -8.53
CA ASN A 3 -22.59 -2.85 -9.20
C ASN A 3 -23.18 -4.27 -9.31
N GLY A 4 -22.91 -5.13 -8.33
CA GLY A 4 -23.38 -6.52 -8.32
C GLY A 4 -22.62 -7.44 -9.29
N LEU A 5 -21.49 -6.99 -9.82
CA LEU A 5 -20.60 -7.76 -10.68
C LEU A 5 -19.24 -7.95 -9.99
N LEU A 6 -18.62 -9.10 -10.24
CA LEU A 6 -17.22 -9.33 -9.90
C LEU A 6 -16.35 -8.70 -10.98
N TYR A 7 -15.40 -7.85 -10.56
CA TYR A 7 -14.35 -7.33 -11.44
C TYR A 7 -13.03 -8.01 -11.10
N PHE A 8 -12.29 -8.39 -12.13
CA PHE A 8 -11.05 -9.14 -11.99
C PHE A 8 -10.20 -8.97 -13.25
N VAL A 9 -8.94 -9.39 -13.14
CA VAL A 9 -7.98 -9.39 -14.24
C VAL A 9 -7.94 -10.77 -14.86
N ALA A 10 -8.00 -10.86 -16.18
CA ALA A 10 -7.89 -12.13 -16.89
C ALA A 10 -7.34 -11.96 -18.30
N ASP A 11 -6.72 -13.04 -18.79
CA ASP A 11 -6.23 -13.20 -20.15
C ASP A 11 -7.08 -14.23 -20.91
N ASP A 12 -7.64 -13.82 -22.06
CA ASP A 12 -8.41 -14.70 -22.96
C ASP A 12 -7.55 -15.40 -24.03
N GLY A 13 -6.23 -15.19 -23.98
CA GLY A 13 -5.25 -15.69 -24.93
C GLY A 13 -5.19 -14.90 -26.24
N VAL A 14 -5.93 -13.80 -26.36
CA VAL A 14 -5.99 -12.94 -27.54
C VAL A 14 -5.59 -11.50 -27.21
N ASN A 15 -6.10 -10.96 -26.10
CA ASN A 15 -5.98 -9.55 -25.73
C ASN A 15 -5.14 -9.32 -24.47
N GLY A 16 -4.55 -10.37 -23.88
CA GLY A 16 -3.69 -10.23 -22.71
C GLY A 16 -4.47 -10.01 -21.43
N GLU A 17 -3.76 -9.65 -20.36
CA GLU A 17 -4.39 -9.35 -19.09
C GLU A 17 -5.12 -8.00 -19.18
N GLU A 18 -6.44 -8.06 -19.17
CA GLU A 18 -7.33 -6.91 -19.27
C GLU A 18 -8.30 -6.89 -18.09
N LEU A 19 -9.10 -5.83 -17.99
CA LEU A 19 -10.16 -5.74 -16.98
C LEU A 19 -11.41 -6.48 -17.45
N TRP A 20 -11.89 -7.42 -16.65
CA TRP A 20 -13.09 -8.22 -16.89
C TRP A 20 -14.15 -7.98 -15.82
N GLN A 21 -15.41 -8.21 -16.20
CA GLN A 21 -16.55 -8.24 -15.29
C GLN A 21 -17.34 -9.54 -15.45
N SER A 22 -17.98 -10.01 -14.37
CA SER A 22 -18.83 -11.21 -14.38
C SER A 22 -20.04 -11.08 -13.46
N ASP A 23 -21.19 -11.57 -13.93
CA ASP A 23 -22.41 -11.81 -13.13
C ASP A 23 -22.49 -13.24 -12.58
N GLY A 24 -21.41 -14.02 -12.71
CA GLY A 24 -21.35 -15.45 -12.35
C GLY A 24 -21.81 -16.40 -13.46
N THR A 25 -22.19 -15.89 -14.64
CA THR A 25 -22.54 -16.71 -15.81
C THR A 25 -21.50 -16.60 -16.91
N THR A 26 -21.41 -17.61 -17.78
CA THR A 26 -20.50 -17.56 -18.95
C THR A 26 -20.85 -16.41 -19.91
N VAL A 27 -22.13 -16.08 -20.07
CA VAL A 27 -22.57 -15.02 -20.99
C VAL A 27 -22.32 -13.63 -20.41
N GLY A 28 -22.49 -13.48 -19.10
CA GLY A 28 -22.23 -12.22 -18.39
C GLY A 28 -20.77 -12.03 -17.99
N THR A 29 -19.87 -12.95 -18.34
CA THR A 29 -18.43 -12.79 -18.15
C THR A 29 -17.81 -12.22 -19.41
N VAL A 30 -17.47 -10.93 -19.37
CA VAL A 30 -17.01 -10.18 -20.53
C VAL A 30 -15.89 -9.21 -20.17
N MET A 31 -15.00 -8.97 -21.12
CA MET A 31 -14.01 -7.92 -21.01
C MET A 31 -14.71 -6.56 -20.99
N VAL A 32 -14.26 -5.67 -20.11
CA VAL A 32 -14.81 -4.32 -19.98
C VAL A 32 -14.36 -3.45 -21.14
N LYS A 33 -13.06 -3.47 -21.43
CA LYS A 33 -12.39 -2.76 -22.53
C LYS A 33 -11.06 -3.44 -22.80
N ASP A 34 -10.69 -3.52 -24.08
CA ASP A 34 -9.30 -3.75 -24.51
C ASP A 34 -8.60 -2.40 -24.43
N ILE A 35 -7.84 -2.18 -23.35
CA ILE A 35 -7.19 -0.90 -23.05
C ILE A 35 -5.93 -0.74 -23.90
N ASN A 36 -5.24 -1.83 -24.20
CA ASN A 36 -4.02 -1.84 -25.00
C ASN A 36 -4.20 -2.55 -26.35
N PRO A 37 -5.09 -2.08 -27.25
CA PRO A 37 -5.40 -2.76 -28.49
C PRO A 37 -4.23 -2.64 -29.49
N GLY A 38 -3.64 -3.75 -29.92
CA GLY A 38 -2.65 -3.73 -30.99
C GLY A 38 -1.90 -5.04 -31.25
N GLN A 39 -1.33 -5.16 -32.46
CA GLN A 39 -0.32 -6.17 -32.75
C GLN A 39 1.02 -5.71 -32.15
N GLY A 40 1.54 -6.47 -31.19
CA GLY A 40 2.73 -6.12 -30.43
C GLY A 40 3.91 -5.67 -31.30
N ASN A 41 4.44 -4.48 -31.00
CA ASN A 41 5.84 -4.23 -31.25
C ASN A 41 6.63 -5.13 -30.29
N GLN A 42 7.52 -5.92 -30.87
CA GLN A 42 8.29 -6.93 -30.17
C GLN A 42 9.12 -6.31 -29.04
N TYR A 43 8.71 -6.49 -27.79
CA TYR A 43 9.70 -6.61 -26.71
C TYR A 43 10.71 -7.70 -27.13
N PRO A 44 12.02 -7.56 -26.84
CA PRO A 44 13.07 -8.47 -27.33
C PRO A 44 12.94 -9.94 -26.88
N TYR A 45 11.89 -10.30 -26.14
CA TYR A 45 11.60 -11.66 -25.66
C TYR A 45 10.34 -12.32 -26.26
N GLY A 46 9.65 -11.70 -27.22
CA GLY A 46 8.75 -12.43 -28.14
C GLY A 46 7.44 -12.98 -27.57
N PHE A 47 6.82 -12.31 -26.60
CA PHE A 47 5.44 -12.62 -26.19
C PHE A 47 4.50 -11.53 -26.72
N GLY A 48 3.97 -11.75 -27.93
CA GLY A 48 3.17 -10.79 -28.70
C GLY A 48 1.71 -10.72 -28.28
N ILE A 49 1.45 -10.47 -27.00
CA ILE A 49 0.13 -10.06 -26.52
C ILE A 49 0.33 -8.73 -25.79
N LEU A 50 -0.23 -7.66 -26.34
CA LEU A 50 -0.32 -6.40 -25.62
C LEU A 50 -1.34 -6.60 -24.50
N SER A 51 -0.96 -6.22 -23.29
CA SER A 51 -1.70 -6.42 -22.06
C SER A 51 -1.79 -5.07 -21.39
N SER A 52 -2.89 -4.76 -20.71
CA SER A 52 -2.98 -3.51 -19.95
C SER A 52 -2.55 -3.67 -18.49
N PHE A 53 -2.26 -4.90 -18.04
CA PHE A 53 -1.88 -5.26 -16.68
C PHE A 53 -2.64 -4.47 -15.58
N PRO A 54 -3.99 -4.53 -15.52
CA PRO A 54 -4.72 -3.81 -14.49
C PRO A 54 -4.29 -4.25 -13.09
N ARG A 55 -4.07 -3.30 -12.18
CA ARG A 55 -3.70 -3.59 -10.77
C ARG A 55 -4.47 -2.68 -9.81
N ASP A 56 -4.49 -3.09 -8.54
CA ASP A 56 -5.05 -2.31 -7.42
C ASP A 56 -6.48 -1.83 -7.67
N LEU A 57 -7.38 -2.79 -7.93
CA LEU A 57 -8.79 -2.55 -8.19
C LEU A 57 -9.49 -1.96 -6.93
N THR A 58 -9.79 -0.66 -6.95
CA THR A 58 -10.39 0.06 -5.81
C THR A 58 -11.68 0.75 -6.21
N VAL A 59 -12.78 0.49 -5.49
CA VAL A 59 -14.11 1.05 -5.80
C VAL A 59 -14.41 2.21 -4.85
N ILE A 60 -14.79 3.36 -5.40
CA ILE A 60 -15.20 4.55 -4.63
C ILE A 60 -16.45 5.13 -5.27
N ASP A 61 -17.53 5.27 -4.49
CA ASP A 61 -18.79 5.90 -4.90
C ASP A 61 -19.33 5.44 -6.26
N GLY A 62 -19.16 4.15 -6.57
CA GLY A 62 -19.65 3.55 -7.81
C GLY A 62 -18.76 3.79 -9.03
N VAL A 63 -17.48 4.11 -8.82
CA VAL A 63 -16.43 4.16 -9.84
C VAL A 63 -15.32 3.20 -9.44
N LEU A 64 -14.86 2.38 -10.39
CA LEU A 64 -13.71 1.49 -10.22
C LEU A 64 -12.44 2.21 -10.68
N TYR A 65 -11.44 2.31 -9.81
CA TYR A 65 -10.11 2.84 -10.07
C TYR A 65 -9.08 1.73 -10.10
N PHE A 66 -8.07 1.87 -10.96
CA PHE A 66 -6.99 0.89 -11.12
C PHE A 66 -5.81 1.50 -11.88
N SER A 67 -4.61 0.92 -11.71
CA SER A 67 -3.49 1.21 -12.62
C SER A 67 -3.65 0.37 -13.89
N ALA A 68 -3.40 0.92 -15.08
CA ALA A 68 -3.30 0.12 -16.30
C ALA A 68 -2.43 0.83 -17.35
N GLU A 69 -1.88 0.04 -18.29
CA GLU A 69 -1.08 0.54 -19.40
C GLU A 69 -1.84 0.61 -20.73
N ASP A 70 -1.62 1.68 -21.48
CA ASP A 70 -1.95 1.73 -22.91
C ASP A 70 -0.68 1.94 -23.76
N ASN A 71 -0.82 1.81 -25.08
CA ASN A 71 0.28 1.92 -26.03
C ASN A 71 0.80 3.35 -26.28
N THR A 72 0.23 4.35 -25.62
CA THR A 72 0.51 5.78 -25.85
C THR A 72 0.99 6.54 -24.61
N HIS A 73 0.59 6.13 -23.42
CA HIS A 73 0.82 6.81 -22.15
C HIS A 73 1.45 5.89 -21.09
N GLY A 74 1.70 4.61 -21.40
CA GLY A 74 2.25 3.67 -20.44
C GLY A 74 1.31 3.42 -19.26
N ALA A 75 1.84 2.97 -18.12
CA ALA A 75 1.05 2.63 -16.94
C ALA A 75 0.65 3.87 -16.13
N GLU A 76 -0.65 4.17 -16.12
CA GLU A 76 -1.25 5.38 -15.54
C GLU A 76 -2.50 5.05 -14.72
N LEU A 77 -3.16 6.07 -14.13
CA LEU A 77 -4.38 5.89 -13.34
C LEU A 77 -5.59 5.83 -14.29
N TRP A 78 -6.39 4.78 -14.18
CA TRP A 78 -7.62 4.57 -14.94
C TRP A 78 -8.83 4.54 -14.04
N ARG A 79 -9.98 4.87 -14.63
CA ARG A 79 -11.29 4.68 -14.00
C ARG A 79 -12.27 3.99 -14.95
N SER A 80 -13.27 3.31 -14.38
CA SER A 80 -14.34 2.63 -15.11
C SER A 80 -15.68 2.74 -14.39
N ASP A 81 -16.76 2.94 -15.16
CA ASP A 81 -18.15 2.80 -14.72
C ASP A 81 -18.74 1.40 -15.01
N GLY A 82 -17.89 0.47 -15.48
CA GLY A 82 -18.28 -0.87 -15.92
C GLY A 82 -18.55 -1.01 -17.42
N THR A 83 -18.45 0.08 -18.18
CA THR A 83 -18.61 0.09 -19.64
C THR A 83 -17.30 0.39 -20.36
N ALA A 84 -17.17 -0.06 -21.61
CA ALA A 84 -16.01 0.27 -22.43
C ALA A 84 -15.85 1.79 -22.63
N ALA A 85 -16.98 2.52 -22.76
CA ALA A 85 -16.97 3.97 -22.99
C ALA A 85 -16.61 4.76 -21.73
N GLY A 86 -17.03 4.30 -20.55
CA GLY A 86 -16.67 4.91 -19.28
C GLY A 86 -15.33 4.44 -18.72
N THR A 87 -14.64 3.52 -19.41
CA THR A 87 -13.28 3.07 -19.05
C THR A 87 -12.24 3.95 -19.74
N VAL A 88 -11.66 4.87 -18.97
CA VAL A 88 -10.79 5.94 -19.47
C VAL A 88 -9.62 6.22 -18.51
N MET A 89 -8.48 6.62 -19.08
CA MET A 89 -7.36 7.17 -18.31
C MET A 89 -7.82 8.45 -17.62
N VAL A 90 -7.46 8.61 -16.35
CA VAL A 90 -7.80 9.78 -15.56
C VAL A 90 -6.86 10.94 -15.86
N LYS A 91 -5.55 10.66 -15.91
CA LYS A 91 -4.48 11.61 -16.18
C LYS A 91 -3.22 10.86 -16.61
N ASP A 92 -2.51 11.41 -17.59
CA ASP A 92 -1.13 11.03 -17.92
C ASP A 92 -0.20 11.77 -16.95
N ILE A 93 0.19 11.11 -15.85
CA ILE A 93 0.96 11.74 -14.77
C ILE A 93 2.42 11.88 -15.18
N PHE A 94 3.03 10.81 -15.70
CA PHE A 94 4.39 10.86 -16.21
C PHE A 94 4.38 10.81 -17.74
N SER A 95 4.11 11.96 -18.33
CA SER A 95 4.00 12.08 -19.78
C SER A 95 5.33 11.93 -20.53
N GLY A 96 5.22 11.70 -21.84
CA GLY A 96 6.37 11.64 -22.75
C GLY A 96 6.86 10.23 -23.01
N THR A 97 8.09 10.12 -23.50
CA THR A 97 8.67 8.85 -23.93
C THR A 97 10.15 8.76 -23.62
N PHE A 98 10.66 7.58 -23.31
CA PHE A 98 12.09 7.28 -23.29
C PHE A 98 12.50 6.44 -24.50
N THR A 99 13.78 6.43 -24.84
CA THR A 99 14.33 5.62 -25.94
C THR A 99 15.57 4.87 -25.47
N ASP A 100 15.59 3.57 -25.70
CA ASP A 100 16.74 2.71 -25.46
C ASP A 100 17.18 1.99 -26.75
N SER A 101 17.99 0.94 -26.64
CA SER A 101 18.45 0.16 -27.79
C SER A 101 17.36 -0.67 -28.50
N TYR A 102 16.18 -0.80 -27.89
CA TYR A 102 15.08 -1.66 -28.35
C TYR A 102 13.90 -0.86 -28.90
N GLY A 103 13.74 0.41 -28.52
CA GLY A 103 12.69 1.25 -29.09
C GLY A 103 12.45 2.54 -28.33
N THR A 104 11.37 3.21 -28.72
CA THR A 104 10.80 4.35 -28.00
C THR A 104 9.53 3.89 -27.31
N TYR A 105 9.43 4.15 -26.01
CA TYR A 105 8.35 3.68 -25.14
C TYR A 105 7.74 4.86 -24.40
N PRO A 106 6.43 4.85 -24.14
CA PRO A 106 5.83 5.85 -23.27
C PRO A 106 6.41 5.72 -21.86
N ASN A 107 6.51 6.86 -21.18
CA ASN A 107 6.82 6.91 -19.76
C ASN A 107 5.67 6.30 -18.94
N SER A 108 5.86 6.06 -17.66
CA SER A 108 4.82 5.44 -16.82
C SER A 108 4.95 5.91 -15.38
N SER A 109 3.89 6.50 -14.86
CA SER A 109 3.81 6.91 -13.46
C SER A 109 3.65 5.73 -12.50
N ASN A 110 3.26 4.56 -13.03
CA ASN A 110 3.11 3.31 -12.30
C ASN A 110 2.28 3.46 -11.01
N PRO A 111 1.01 3.92 -11.07
CA PRO A 111 0.20 4.09 -9.88
C PRO A 111 0.06 2.78 -9.09
N ALA A 112 0.19 2.88 -7.77
CA ALA A 112 0.12 1.73 -6.87
C ALA A 112 -0.51 2.12 -5.52
N ASN A 113 -0.81 1.12 -4.70
CA ASN A 113 -1.35 1.29 -3.34
C ASN A 113 -2.65 2.10 -3.31
N LEU A 114 -3.55 1.88 -4.29
CA LEU A 114 -4.80 2.62 -4.39
C LEU A 114 -5.70 2.32 -3.18
N VAL A 115 -5.97 3.34 -2.36
CA VAL A 115 -6.84 3.23 -1.18
C VAL A 115 -7.94 4.29 -1.21
N ASN A 116 -9.12 3.92 -0.73
CA ASN A 116 -10.20 4.85 -0.47
C ASN A 116 -10.12 5.35 0.97
N VAL A 117 -9.97 6.66 1.15
CA VAL A 117 -9.96 7.32 2.46
C VAL A 117 -11.10 8.33 2.48
N GLY A 118 -12.18 8.00 3.18
CA GLY A 118 -13.34 8.89 3.30
C GLY A 118 -13.97 9.35 1.98
N GLY A 119 -13.90 8.55 0.91
CA GLY A 119 -14.42 8.90 -0.42
C GLY A 119 -13.40 9.57 -1.36
N THR A 120 -12.16 9.74 -0.90
CA THR A 120 -11.06 10.29 -1.71
C THR A 120 -10.10 9.16 -2.08
N LEU A 121 -9.71 9.08 -3.36
CA LEU A 121 -8.68 8.14 -3.78
C LEU A 121 -7.31 8.68 -3.39
N PHE A 122 -6.51 7.87 -2.71
CA PHE A 122 -5.07 8.07 -2.53
C PHE A 122 -4.31 6.94 -3.18
N PHE A 123 -3.12 7.26 -3.70
CA PHE A 123 -2.25 6.29 -4.35
C PHE A 123 -0.82 6.85 -4.40
N THR A 124 0.14 6.00 -4.70
CA THR A 124 1.52 6.41 -5.00
C THR A 124 1.75 6.42 -6.49
N ALA A 125 2.46 7.41 -7.00
CA ALA A 125 2.86 7.47 -8.40
C ALA A 125 4.18 8.26 -8.56
N TYR A 126 4.88 7.96 -9.64
CA TYR A 126 6.10 8.65 -10.06
C TYR A 126 5.78 9.78 -11.05
N ASP A 127 6.42 10.93 -10.90
CA ASP A 127 6.61 11.90 -11.99
C ASP A 127 8.09 12.33 -12.10
N ASP A 128 8.46 13.01 -13.19
CA ASP A 128 9.85 13.41 -13.44
C ASP A 128 10.32 14.60 -12.61
N ASP A 129 9.42 15.29 -11.92
CA ASP A 129 9.71 16.49 -11.13
C ASP A 129 9.90 16.18 -9.64
N HIS A 130 9.18 15.18 -9.11
CA HIS A 130 9.03 14.89 -7.68
C HIS A 130 9.31 13.41 -7.33
N GLY A 131 9.47 12.53 -8.32
CA GLY A 131 9.72 11.12 -8.07
C GLY A 131 8.51 10.40 -7.49
N TRP A 132 8.74 9.35 -6.68
CA TRP A 132 7.67 8.56 -6.05
C TRP A 132 7.11 9.27 -4.82
N GLU A 133 5.89 9.76 -4.96
CA GLU A 133 5.22 10.57 -3.94
C GLU A 133 3.75 10.14 -3.76
N LEU A 134 3.07 10.78 -2.80
CA LEU A 134 1.65 10.57 -2.52
C LEU A 134 0.79 11.45 -3.44
N TRP A 135 -0.16 10.82 -4.11
CA TRP A 135 -1.12 11.45 -5.01
C TRP A 135 -2.55 11.24 -4.53
N THR A 136 -3.44 12.14 -4.96
CA THR A 136 -4.88 12.04 -4.74
C THR A 136 -5.66 12.27 -6.03
N SER A 137 -6.86 11.71 -6.13
CA SER A 137 -7.77 11.93 -7.26
C SER A 137 -9.24 11.94 -6.82
N ASP A 138 -10.03 12.82 -7.45
CA ASP A 138 -11.50 12.78 -7.44
C ASP A 138 -12.08 12.07 -8.69
N GLY A 139 -11.21 11.43 -9.45
CA GLY A 139 -11.51 10.78 -10.71
C GLY A 139 -11.52 11.71 -11.93
N THR A 140 -11.18 12.99 -11.79
CA THR A 140 -10.98 13.92 -12.92
C THR A 140 -9.51 14.24 -13.12
N GLU A 141 -9.11 14.63 -14.34
CA GLU A 141 -7.73 15.06 -14.62
C GLU A 141 -7.30 16.24 -13.72
N SER A 142 -8.20 17.20 -13.49
CA SER A 142 -7.94 18.38 -12.65
C SER A 142 -7.85 18.06 -11.16
N GLY A 143 -8.60 17.05 -10.69
CA GLY A 143 -8.56 16.60 -9.31
C GLY A 143 -7.44 15.60 -9.03
N THR A 144 -6.80 15.05 -10.06
CA THR A 144 -5.62 14.18 -9.93
C THR A 144 -4.35 15.00 -9.79
N ARG A 145 -3.80 15.02 -8.57
CA ARG A 145 -2.65 15.87 -8.22
C ARG A 145 -1.78 15.25 -7.14
N LEU A 146 -0.51 15.66 -7.14
CA LEU A 146 0.41 15.48 -6.03
C LEU A 146 -0.23 16.05 -4.76
N VAL A 147 -0.12 15.32 -3.66
CA VAL A 147 -0.56 15.80 -2.34
C VAL A 147 0.49 16.73 -1.75
N LYS A 148 1.75 16.28 -1.74
CA LYS A 148 2.93 17.01 -1.26
C LYS A 148 4.20 16.35 -1.82
N ASP A 149 5.18 17.16 -2.20
CA ASP A 149 6.57 16.70 -2.43
C ASP A 149 7.24 16.58 -1.06
N ILE A 150 7.30 15.35 -0.51
CA ILE A 150 7.80 15.11 0.84
C ILE A 150 9.33 15.11 0.84
N PHE A 151 9.95 14.36 -0.08
CA PHE A 151 11.40 14.34 -0.23
C PHE A 151 11.83 15.21 -1.41
N THR A 152 11.96 16.50 -1.14
CA THR A 152 12.31 17.48 -2.16
C THR A 152 13.75 17.31 -2.70
N GLY A 153 13.98 17.81 -3.91
CA GLY A 153 15.31 17.94 -4.51
C GLY A 153 15.65 16.82 -5.48
N THR A 154 16.92 16.74 -5.86
CA THR A 154 17.41 15.78 -6.85
C THR A 154 18.74 15.16 -6.42
N PHE A 155 19.01 13.95 -6.92
CA PHE A 155 20.31 13.30 -6.87
C PHE A 155 20.86 13.07 -8.28
N THR A 156 22.18 12.91 -8.40
CA THR A 156 22.84 12.62 -9.68
C THR A 156 23.71 11.38 -9.54
N ASP A 157 23.54 10.43 -10.45
CA ASP A 157 24.40 9.26 -10.58
C ASP A 157 25.07 9.20 -11.97
N THR A 158 25.51 8.03 -12.42
CA THR A 158 26.14 7.86 -13.73
C THR A 158 25.20 7.99 -14.92
N ASP A 159 23.90 7.79 -14.71
CA ASP A 159 22.87 7.68 -15.74
C ASP A 159 22.05 8.97 -15.88
N GLY A 160 22.02 9.83 -14.85
CA GLY A 160 21.35 11.12 -14.94
C GLY A 160 21.19 11.88 -13.63
N THR A 161 20.33 12.89 -13.68
CA THR A 161 19.79 13.59 -12.50
C THR A 161 18.34 13.19 -12.35
N TYR A 162 17.96 12.77 -11.15
CA TYR A 162 16.64 12.25 -10.83
C TYR A 162 16.06 12.99 -9.63
N PRO A 163 14.74 13.18 -9.56
CA PRO A 163 14.10 13.66 -8.34
C PRO A 163 14.33 12.66 -7.20
N ASN A 164 14.41 13.19 -5.99
CA ASN A 164 14.33 12.37 -4.79
C ASN A 164 12.92 11.73 -4.70
N SER A 165 12.72 10.82 -3.76
CA SER A 165 11.44 10.11 -3.64
C SER A 165 11.20 9.77 -2.19
N SER A 166 10.04 10.16 -1.67
CA SER A 166 9.63 9.78 -0.30
C SER A 166 9.17 8.34 -0.19
N THR A 167 8.86 7.70 -1.33
CA THR A 167 8.44 6.31 -1.46
C THR A 167 7.32 5.92 -0.48
N PRO A 168 6.16 6.61 -0.49
CA PRO A 168 5.10 6.31 0.46
C PRO A 168 4.65 4.86 0.38
N SER A 169 4.32 4.25 1.52
CA SER A 169 3.88 2.86 1.58
C SER A 169 2.91 2.61 2.73
N GLN A 170 2.24 1.44 2.70
CA GLN A 170 1.25 1.04 3.71
C GLN A 170 0.09 2.04 3.89
N LEU A 171 -0.42 2.59 2.79
CA LEU A 171 -1.52 3.55 2.80
C LEU A 171 -2.75 2.96 3.50
N THR A 172 -3.10 3.50 4.68
CA THR A 172 -4.11 2.97 5.59
C THR A 172 -5.10 4.05 6.00
N ASP A 173 -6.40 3.80 5.79
CA ASP A 173 -7.47 4.66 6.28
C ASP A 173 -7.71 4.44 7.77
N VAL A 174 -7.75 5.52 8.55
CA VAL A 174 -8.22 5.52 9.94
C VAL A 174 -9.23 6.66 10.09
N ASP A 175 -10.52 6.30 10.13
CA ASP A 175 -11.65 7.23 10.28
C ASP A 175 -11.61 8.43 9.30
N GLY A 176 -11.18 8.20 8.05
CA GLY A 176 -11.13 9.22 6.99
C GLY A 176 -9.84 10.06 6.97
N VAL A 177 -8.82 9.67 7.74
CA VAL A 177 -7.47 10.23 7.66
C VAL A 177 -6.54 9.15 7.13
N LEU A 178 -5.74 9.48 6.11
CA LEU A 178 -4.74 8.58 5.58
C LEU A 178 -3.54 8.55 6.52
N TYR A 179 -3.07 7.36 6.87
CA TYR A 179 -1.77 7.10 7.50
C TYR A 179 -0.89 6.30 6.54
N PHE A 180 0.41 6.58 6.53
CA PHE A 180 1.38 5.93 5.65
C PHE A 180 2.79 6.10 6.19
N VAL A 181 3.73 5.33 5.66
CA VAL A 181 5.17 5.47 5.95
C VAL A 181 5.84 6.17 4.77
N ALA A 182 6.71 7.15 5.04
CA ALA A 182 7.48 7.87 4.03
C ALA A 182 8.78 8.46 4.60
N ASP A 183 9.75 8.74 3.73
CA ASP A 183 11.01 9.42 4.06
C ASP A 183 11.01 10.86 3.52
N ASP A 184 11.45 11.83 4.32
CA ASP A 184 11.61 13.23 3.90
C ASP A 184 13.08 13.61 3.59
N GLY A 185 13.98 12.63 3.60
CA GLY A 185 15.41 12.78 3.42
C GLY A 185 16.15 13.34 4.63
N THR A 186 15.44 13.61 5.73
CA THR A 186 16.00 14.16 6.98
C THR A 186 15.78 13.22 8.15
N HIS A 187 14.62 12.57 8.22
CA HIS A 187 14.19 11.74 9.35
C HIS A 187 14.18 10.24 9.06
N GLY A 188 14.46 9.81 7.82
CA GLY A 188 14.30 8.42 7.41
C GLY A 188 12.82 8.04 7.30
N LEU A 189 12.54 6.74 7.20
CA LEU A 189 11.17 6.23 7.13
C LEU A 189 10.44 6.42 8.46
N GLU A 190 9.45 7.30 8.46
CA GLU A 190 8.65 7.68 9.64
C GLU A 190 7.14 7.60 9.37
N LEU A 191 6.32 7.75 10.42
CA LEU A 191 4.86 7.72 10.31
C LEU A 191 4.33 9.09 9.85
N TRP A 192 3.60 9.10 8.76
CA TRP A 192 2.95 10.29 8.20
C TRP A 192 1.44 10.14 8.19
N LYS A 193 0.75 11.29 8.15
CA LYS A 193 -0.68 11.37 7.91
C LYS A 193 -1.03 12.41 6.84
N SER A 194 -2.19 12.26 6.22
CA SER A 194 -2.72 13.21 5.24
C SER A 194 -4.25 13.30 5.29
N ASP A 195 -4.78 14.51 5.08
CA ASP A 195 -6.20 14.77 4.80
C ASP A 195 -6.46 15.03 3.29
N GLY A 196 -5.46 14.78 2.44
CA GLY A 196 -5.51 15.04 1.00
C GLY A 196 -5.01 16.43 0.59
N THR A 197 -4.67 17.29 1.55
CA THR A 197 -4.08 18.60 1.30
C THR A 197 -2.59 18.61 1.64
N GLU A 198 -1.83 19.48 0.97
CA GLU A 198 -0.41 19.68 1.28
C GLU A 198 -0.20 20.09 2.75
N ALA A 199 -1.05 20.98 3.25
CA ALA A 199 -0.98 21.50 4.62
C ALA A 199 -1.34 20.47 5.69
N GLY A 200 -2.29 19.58 5.40
CA GLY A 200 -2.66 18.47 6.28
C GLY A 200 -1.77 17.24 6.14
N THR A 201 -0.76 17.29 5.26
CA THR A 201 0.22 16.21 5.07
C THR A 201 1.47 16.45 5.90
N THR A 202 1.57 15.75 7.01
CA THR A 202 2.57 15.96 8.06
C THR A 202 3.04 14.66 8.66
N MET A 203 4.31 14.59 9.04
CA MET A 203 4.83 13.56 9.93
C MET A 203 4.08 13.63 11.25
N VAL A 204 3.71 12.47 11.80
CA VAL A 204 2.98 12.37 13.07
C VAL A 204 3.95 12.57 14.24
N GLU A 205 5.06 11.86 14.18
CA GLU A 205 6.18 11.91 15.12
C GLU A 205 7.44 11.39 14.44
N ASP A 206 8.59 11.95 14.80
CA ASP A 206 9.92 11.40 14.50
C ASP A 206 10.20 10.31 15.54
N ILE A 207 9.69 9.10 15.29
CA ILE A 207 9.73 7.98 16.24
C ILE A 207 11.18 7.58 16.49
N ARG A 208 12.00 7.58 15.43
CA ARG A 208 13.44 7.30 15.51
C ARG A 208 14.26 8.56 15.22
N ALA A 209 14.39 9.37 16.26
CA ALA A 209 15.15 10.61 16.25
C ALA A 209 16.45 10.57 15.42
N GLY A 210 16.53 11.45 14.42
CA GLY A 210 17.66 11.58 13.52
C GLY A 210 17.36 10.98 12.15
N THR A 211 18.38 10.49 11.44
CA THR A 211 18.24 10.00 10.06
C THR A 211 18.00 8.49 9.99
N GLY A 212 17.43 7.89 11.04
CA GLY A 212 17.29 6.44 11.15
C GLY A 212 15.85 6.04 10.86
N ASP A 213 15.65 4.89 10.21
CA ASP A 213 14.31 4.41 9.91
C ASP A 213 13.62 3.84 11.16
N ALA A 214 12.43 4.35 11.49
CA ALA A 214 11.55 3.76 12.49
C ALA A 214 10.87 2.48 11.98
N PHE A 215 10.76 2.33 10.66
CA PHE A 215 10.11 1.20 10.01
C PHE A 215 11.11 0.34 9.23
N GLY A 216 11.15 -0.96 9.52
CA GLY A 216 11.99 -1.93 8.81
C GLY A 216 11.37 -2.47 7.52
N GLU A 217 11.90 -3.58 6.99
CA GLU A 217 11.45 -4.16 5.72
C GLU A 217 10.01 -4.72 5.74
N ARG A 218 9.49 -5.07 6.93
CA ARG A 218 8.14 -5.62 7.12
C ARG A 218 7.27 -4.60 7.81
N ILE A 219 6.69 -3.71 7.02
CA ILE A 219 5.79 -2.68 7.51
C ILE A 219 4.36 -3.22 7.43
N GLU A 220 3.66 -3.24 8.56
CA GLU A 220 2.22 -3.51 8.63
C GLU A 220 1.58 -2.40 9.47
N LEU A 221 0.65 -1.66 8.86
CA LEU A 221 -0.19 -0.68 9.53
C LEU A 221 -1.61 -1.23 9.59
N ILE A 222 -2.28 -1.13 10.74
CA ILE A 222 -3.69 -1.56 10.86
C ILE A 222 -4.50 -0.61 11.72
N ALA A 223 -5.73 -0.35 11.29
CA ALA A 223 -6.71 0.40 12.06
C ALA A 223 -7.52 -0.53 12.96
N MET A 224 -7.68 -0.18 14.23
CA MET A 224 -8.64 -0.80 15.14
C MET A 224 -9.27 0.29 16.01
N ASN A 225 -10.59 0.41 15.98
CA ASN A 225 -11.35 1.35 16.83
C ASN A 225 -10.87 2.82 16.73
N GLY A 226 -10.59 3.28 15.51
CA GLY A 226 -10.15 4.65 15.22
C GLY A 226 -8.69 4.95 15.60
N ILE A 227 -7.93 3.92 15.98
CA ILE A 227 -6.52 4.01 16.35
C ILE A 227 -5.69 3.19 15.38
N LEU A 228 -4.53 3.73 14.98
CA LEU A 228 -3.54 3.01 14.19
C LEU A 228 -2.64 2.18 15.11
N TYR A 229 -2.36 0.94 14.74
CA TYR A 229 -1.40 0.05 15.40
C TYR A 229 -0.37 -0.43 14.38
N PHE A 230 0.88 -0.53 14.83
CA PHE A 230 2.01 -0.88 13.97
C PHE A 230 3.21 -1.33 14.80
N ALA A 231 4.20 -1.91 14.13
CA ALA A 231 5.52 -2.15 14.71
C ALA A 231 6.51 -1.06 14.28
N ALA A 232 7.32 -0.56 15.21
CA ALA A 232 8.35 0.44 14.93
C ALA A 232 9.50 0.39 15.94
N ASP A 233 10.68 0.85 15.51
CA ASP A 233 11.92 0.96 16.30
C ASP A 233 12.28 2.41 16.58
N ASN A 234 12.24 2.83 17.85
CA ASN A 234 12.69 4.16 18.26
C ASN A 234 14.22 4.28 18.46
N GLY A 235 14.99 3.26 18.08
CA GLY A 235 16.43 3.17 18.25
C GLY A 235 16.88 2.80 19.67
N ILE A 236 15.96 2.53 20.60
CA ILE A 236 16.24 2.20 22.00
C ILE A 236 15.79 0.78 22.34
N VAL A 237 14.55 0.43 21.98
CA VAL A 237 13.93 -0.86 22.35
C VAL A 237 13.79 -1.84 21.18
N GLY A 238 14.17 -1.47 19.96
CA GLY A 238 13.95 -2.29 18.76
C GLY A 238 12.49 -2.22 18.29
N ASP A 239 12.15 -3.11 17.35
CA ASP A 239 10.81 -3.19 16.76
C ASP A 239 9.79 -3.68 17.79
N GLU A 240 8.95 -2.78 18.28
CA GLU A 240 7.95 -3.10 19.31
C GLU A 240 6.53 -2.66 18.91
N LEU A 241 5.51 -2.97 19.72
CA LEU A 241 4.14 -2.61 19.38
C LEU A 241 3.84 -1.16 19.74
N TRP A 242 3.49 -0.34 18.74
CA TRP A 242 3.11 1.06 18.88
C TRP A 242 1.65 1.28 18.54
N ARG A 243 1.14 2.42 18.98
CA ARG A 243 -0.14 2.96 18.52
C ARG A 243 -0.06 4.45 18.24
N SER A 244 -0.97 4.96 17.42
CA SER A 244 -1.15 6.38 17.14
C SER A 244 -2.63 6.75 16.96
N ASP A 245 -3.03 7.91 17.49
CA ASP A 245 -4.29 8.59 17.15
C ASP A 245 -4.09 9.76 16.17
N GLY A 246 -2.88 9.86 15.59
CA GLY A 246 -2.48 10.94 14.69
C GLY A 246 -1.94 12.18 15.38
N THR A 247 -1.86 12.21 16.70
CA THR A 247 -1.15 13.25 17.46
C THR A 247 0.19 12.71 17.97
N THR A 248 1.14 13.61 18.22
CA THR A 248 2.42 13.23 18.85
C THR A 248 2.18 12.64 20.24
N GLU A 249 1.32 13.24 21.07
CA GLU A 249 1.03 12.71 22.42
C GLU A 249 0.30 11.35 22.41
N GLY A 250 -0.53 11.12 21.40
CA GLY A 250 -1.24 9.87 21.22
C GLY A 250 -0.45 8.81 20.44
N THR A 251 0.78 9.12 20.03
CA THR A 251 1.73 8.20 19.41
C THR A 251 2.72 7.72 20.46
N TYR A 252 2.69 6.43 20.78
CA TYR A 252 3.56 5.88 21.81
C TYR A 252 3.70 4.37 21.72
N LEU A 253 4.80 3.87 22.30
CA LEU A 253 5.06 2.45 22.53
C LEU A 253 3.95 1.87 23.42
N LEU A 254 3.07 1.08 22.83
CA LEU A 254 2.00 0.41 23.55
C LEU A 254 2.54 -0.71 24.43
N LYS A 255 3.47 -1.50 23.90
CA LYS A 255 4.10 -2.61 24.62
C LYS A 255 5.49 -2.92 24.10
N ASP A 256 6.46 -2.94 25.02
CA ASP A 256 7.74 -3.64 24.87
C ASP A 256 7.49 -5.12 25.15
N VAL A 257 7.26 -5.90 24.09
CA VAL A 257 7.01 -7.34 24.14
C VAL A 257 8.33 -8.07 24.40
N LYS A 258 9.41 -7.70 23.70
CA LYS A 258 10.72 -8.33 23.90
C LYS A 258 11.67 -7.41 24.68
N THR A 259 11.57 -7.50 26.01
CA THR A 259 12.37 -6.65 26.89
C THR A 259 13.89 -6.84 26.69
N GLY A 260 14.60 -5.75 26.38
CA GLY A 260 16.06 -5.70 26.28
C GLY A 260 16.58 -5.24 24.92
N SER A 261 17.88 -4.93 24.83
CA SER A 261 18.52 -4.35 23.62
C SER A 261 18.64 -5.32 22.42
N GLU A 262 17.92 -6.44 22.41
CA GLU A 262 17.85 -7.41 21.31
C GLU A 262 16.49 -7.36 20.58
N GLY A 263 15.74 -6.26 20.70
CA GLY A 263 14.41 -6.03 20.13
C GLY A 263 14.32 -6.00 18.59
N ASN A 264 15.44 -6.15 17.88
CA ASN A 264 15.44 -6.28 16.40
C ASN A 264 14.85 -7.62 15.87
N LEU A 265 14.20 -8.41 16.73
CA LEU A 265 13.72 -9.76 16.41
C LEU A 265 12.36 -10.06 17.08
N SER A 266 11.54 -9.05 17.40
CA SER A 266 10.20 -9.30 17.96
C SER A 266 9.20 -9.79 16.89
N TYR A 267 9.56 -9.66 15.59
CA TYR A 267 8.88 -10.28 14.43
C TYR A 267 7.37 -10.07 14.34
N PHE A 268 6.90 -8.87 14.68
CA PHE A 268 5.51 -8.46 14.50
C PHE A 268 5.06 -8.66 13.05
N THR A 269 4.07 -9.53 12.86
CA THR A 269 3.48 -9.81 11.53
C THR A 269 2.08 -10.39 11.68
N GLY A 270 1.30 -10.33 10.60
CA GLY A 270 -0.02 -10.94 10.52
C GLY A 270 -1.08 -10.18 11.30
N PHE A 271 -0.96 -8.85 11.37
CA PHE A 271 -1.91 -7.99 12.09
C PHE A 271 -3.33 -8.25 11.56
N THR A 272 -4.21 -8.73 12.43
CA THR A 272 -5.59 -9.10 12.09
C THR A 272 -6.54 -8.67 13.20
N VAL A 273 -7.50 -7.81 12.86
CA VAL A 273 -8.54 -7.38 13.81
C VAL A 273 -9.68 -8.39 13.83
N VAL A 274 -10.10 -8.79 15.02
CA VAL A 274 -11.29 -9.62 15.29
C VAL A 274 -12.07 -8.97 16.42
N ASP A 275 -13.27 -8.47 16.10
CA ASP A 275 -14.06 -7.62 16.98
C ASP A 275 -13.21 -6.45 17.51
N ASP A 276 -13.11 -6.29 18.83
CA ASP A 276 -12.34 -5.22 19.50
C ASP A 276 -10.88 -5.62 19.84
N HIS A 277 -10.35 -6.66 19.19
CA HIS A 277 -8.99 -7.13 19.46
C HIS A 277 -8.16 -7.21 18.19
N LEU A 278 -6.90 -6.81 18.31
CA LEU A 278 -5.87 -7.01 17.29
C LEU A 278 -5.06 -8.24 17.68
N PHE A 279 -5.01 -9.21 16.77
CA PHE A 279 -4.17 -10.40 16.86
C PHE A 279 -2.95 -10.26 15.96
N PHE A 280 -1.82 -10.79 16.40
CA PHE A 280 -0.56 -10.72 15.69
C PHE A 280 0.39 -11.81 16.16
N SER A 281 1.43 -12.06 15.38
CA SER A 281 2.53 -12.92 15.80
C SER A 281 3.67 -12.08 16.36
N ALA A 282 4.24 -12.47 17.50
CA ALA A 282 5.40 -11.81 18.10
C ALA A 282 6.25 -12.78 18.94
N ASP A 283 7.52 -12.44 19.16
CA ASP A 283 8.48 -13.16 19.99
C ASP A 283 8.90 -12.31 21.20
N ASP A 284 8.64 -12.79 22.42
CA ASP A 284 8.99 -12.11 23.67
C ASP A 284 10.37 -12.52 24.24
N GLY A 285 11.14 -13.30 23.49
CA GLY A 285 12.44 -13.84 23.88
C GLY A 285 12.37 -15.00 24.88
N THR A 286 11.18 -15.39 25.34
CA THR A 286 10.98 -16.48 26.31
C THR A 286 10.17 -17.64 25.72
N HIS A 287 9.15 -17.33 24.94
CA HIS A 287 8.22 -18.29 24.35
C HIS A 287 8.42 -18.49 22.83
N GLY A 288 9.47 -17.89 22.26
CA GLY A 288 9.63 -17.84 20.80
C GLY A 288 8.49 -17.07 20.13
N ARG A 289 8.37 -17.23 18.81
CA ARG A 289 7.33 -16.54 18.02
C ARG A 289 6.00 -17.27 18.12
N GLU A 290 5.05 -16.61 18.79
CA GLU A 290 3.75 -17.16 19.17
C GLU A 290 2.59 -16.21 18.82
N LEU A 291 1.35 -16.60 19.15
CA LEU A 291 0.15 -15.80 18.90
C LEU A 291 -0.10 -14.86 20.08
N TRP A 292 -0.20 -13.57 19.77
CA TRP A 292 -0.47 -12.50 20.71
C TRP A 292 -1.77 -11.78 20.36
N LYS A 293 -2.30 -11.05 21.35
CA LYS A 293 -3.42 -10.15 21.15
C LYS A 293 -3.26 -8.86 21.95
N THR A 294 -3.96 -7.81 21.53
CA THR A 294 -4.17 -6.58 22.29
C THR A 294 -5.60 -6.10 22.15
N ASP A 295 -6.13 -5.48 23.21
CA ASP A 295 -7.38 -4.70 23.19
C ASP A 295 -7.10 -3.19 23.01
N GLY A 296 -5.86 -2.83 22.69
CA GLY A 296 -5.39 -1.46 22.58
C GLY A 296 -4.79 -0.88 23.87
N THR A 297 -4.74 -1.65 24.96
CA THR A 297 -4.09 -1.26 26.20
C THR A 297 -2.84 -2.10 26.48
N GLU A 298 -1.90 -1.55 27.25
CA GLU A 298 -0.70 -2.30 27.65
C GLU A 298 -1.07 -3.56 28.46
N GLN A 299 -2.12 -3.47 29.30
CA GLN A 299 -2.56 -4.58 30.17
C GLN A 299 -3.29 -5.68 29.38
N GLY A 300 -4.04 -5.32 28.34
CA GLY A 300 -4.70 -6.26 27.44
C GLY A 300 -3.78 -6.80 26.34
N THR A 301 -2.54 -6.32 26.25
CA THR A 301 -1.52 -6.85 25.34
C THR A 301 -0.84 -8.07 25.96
N ALA A 302 -1.16 -9.25 25.46
CA ALA A 302 -0.72 -10.50 26.06
C ALA A 302 -0.63 -11.67 25.06
N LEU A 303 0.22 -12.63 25.38
CA LEU A 303 0.30 -13.95 24.74
C LEU A 303 -1.07 -14.65 24.83
N VAL A 304 -1.58 -15.12 23.70
CA VAL A 304 -2.84 -15.89 23.65
C VAL A 304 -2.60 -17.32 24.16
N ALA A 305 -1.55 -17.96 23.62
CA ALA A 305 -1.10 -19.29 24.03
C ALA A 305 0.37 -19.49 23.62
N ASP A 306 1.14 -20.17 24.47
CA ASP A 306 2.43 -20.77 24.13
C ASP A 306 2.15 -22.10 23.42
N ILE A 307 2.03 -22.07 22.09
CA ILE A 307 1.70 -23.25 21.28
C ILE A 307 2.92 -24.16 21.17
N ALA A 308 4.11 -23.59 20.90
CA ALA A 308 5.37 -24.32 20.86
C ALA A 308 6.20 -24.08 22.13
N LEU A 309 5.94 -24.91 23.16
CA LEU A 309 6.50 -24.75 24.51
C LEU A 309 7.98 -24.33 24.59
N GLY A 310 8.24 -23.34 25.45
CA GLY A 310 9.59 -22.83 25.73
C GLY A 310 10.07 -21.90 24.62
N THR A 311 11.36 -21.90 24.32
CA THR A 311 11.93 -20.96 23.32
C THR A 311 11.73 -21.40 21.86
N SER A 312 10.80 -22.32 21.60
CA SER A 312 10.49 -22.75 20.23
C SER A 312 9.43 -21.85 19.64
N SER A 313 9.36 -21.73 18.31
CA SER A 313 8.35 -20.89 17.66
C SER A 313 7.29 -21.76 17.00
N SER A 314 6.01 -21.44 17.23
CA SER A 314 4.89 -22.00 16.46
C SER A 314 4.70 -21.31 15.11
N TYR A 315 5.29 -20.12 14.90
CA TYR A 315 5.17 -19.34 13.67
C TYR A 315 3.71 -19.13 13.21
N PRO A 316 2.87 -18.41 13.97
CA PRO A 316 1.54 -18.06 13.48
C PRO A 316 1.59 -17.24 12.17
N PHE A 317 0.91 -17.72 11.13
CA PHE A 317 0.78 -17.05 9.83
C PHE A 317 -0.57 -17.34 9.16
N TYR A 318 -0.86 -16.66 8.04
CA TYR A 318 -2.16 -16.71 7.32
C TYR A 318 -3.35 -16.49 8.25
N MET A 319 -3.26 -15.45 9.08
CA MET A 319 -4.34 -15.05 9.99
C MET A 319 -5.53 -14.52 9.17
N THR A 320 -6.74 -14.96 9.51
CA THR A 320 -7.97 -14.53 8.84
C THR A 320 -9.11 -14.50 9.83
N ALA A 321 -9.81 -13.36 9.91
CA ALA A 321 -11.03 -13.20 10.68
C ALA A 321 -12.23 -13.71 9.88
N VAL A 322 -13.03 -14.63 10.45
CA VAL A 322 -14.31 -15.07 9.88
C VAL A 322 -15.33 -15.15 11.00
N ASP A 323 -16.42 -14.38 10.90
CA ASP A 323 -17.54 -14.37 11.85
C ASP A 323 -17.12 -14.23 13.33
N GLY A 324 -16.17 -13.33 13.62
CA GLY A 324 -15.66 -13.09 14.98
C GLY A 324 -14.68 -14.16 15.48
N ILE A 325 -14.19 -15.04 14.61
CA ILE A 325 -13.23 -16.10 14.94
C ILE A 325 -11.95 -15.89 14.13
N LEU A 326 -10.80 -15.95 14.80
CA LEU A 326 -9.49 -15.98 14.15
C LEU A 326 -9.16 -17.41 13.69
N TYR A 327 -8.87 -17.57 12.39
CA TYR A 327 -8.27 -18.77 11.81
C TYR A 327 -6.82 -18.48 11.44
N PHE A 328 -5.91 -19.41 11.73
CA PHE A 328 -4.48 -19.26 11.42
C PHE A 328 -3.80 -20.63 11.34
N SER A 329 -2.58 -20.68 10.79
CA SER A 329 -1.69 -21.84 10.82
C SER A 329 -0.55 -21.63 11.83
N ALA A 330 -0.16 -22.70 12.55
CA ALA A 330 0.95 -22.75 13.51
C ALA A 330 1.45 -24.20 13.66
#